data_AF-A0A139PRB0-F1
#
_entry.id   AF-A0A139PRB0-F1
#
_cell.length_a   1.000
_cell.length_b   1.000
_cell.length_c   1.000
_cell.angle_alpha   90.00
_cell.angle_beta   90.00
_cell.angle_gamma   90.00
#
_symmetry.space_group_name_H-M   'P 1'
#
loop_
_entity.id
_entity.type
_entity.pdbx_description
1 polymer ?
#
loop_
_entity_poly.entity_id
_entity_poly.type
_entity_poly.pdbx_seq_one_letter_code
_entity_poly.pdbx_strand_id
1 'polypeptide(L)'
;MDFKEIVPISALQGNNVSRLIDILSENLEEGFQYFPADQITDHPERFLVSEMIREKVLHLTREEIPHSVAVVVDSMKRDEETDKVHIRATIMVERDSQKGIIIGKGGAMLKKIGTMARRDIELMLGDKVFLETWVKVKKNWRDKKLDLADFGYNEKEY
;
A
#
# COMPACT_ATOMS: atom_id res chain seq x y z
N MET A 1 4.63 26.37 -24.79
CA MET A 1 4.53 25.95 -23.38
C MET A 1 5.26 27.01 -22.59
N ASP A 2 4.54 27.79 -21.80
CA ASP A 2 5.16 28.78 -20.91
C ASP A 2 5.07 28.21 -19.49
N PHE A 3 6.16 27.59 -19.05
CA PHE A 3 6.25 27.01 -17.72
C PHE A 3 6.69 28.09 -16.74
N LYS A 4 6.04 28.16 -15.57
CA LYS A 4 6.42 29.12 -14.52
C LYS A 4 7.86 28.88 -14.04
N GLU A 5 8.24 27.60 -13.89
CA GLU A 5 9.62 27.18 -13.63
C GLU A 5 9.84 25.74 -14.10
N ILE A 6 11.09 25.39 -14.40
CA ILE A 6 11.51 24.02 -14.71
C ILE A 6 12.56 23.60 -13.68
N VAL A 7 12.23 22.63 -12.83
CA VAL A 7 13.08 22.18 -11.73
C VAL A 7 13.50 20.72 -11.97
N PRO A 8 14.75 20.46 -12.38
CA PRO A 8 15.24 19.09 -12.48
C PRO A 8 15.45 18.52 -11.07
N ILE A 9 14.82 17.39 -10.75
CA ILE A 9 14.94 16.76 -9.43
C ILE A 9 15.45 15.32 -9.51
N SER A 10 15.98 14.83 -8.39
CA SER A 10 16.10 13.40 -8.10
C SER A 10 15.47 13.13 -6.75
N ALA A 11 14.24 12.60 -6.73
CA ALA A 11 13.54 12.29 -5.48
C ALA A 11 14.29 11.24 -4.65
N LEU A 12 14.94 10.27 -5.32
CA LEU A 12 15.71 9.21 -4.66
C LEU A 12 16.97 9.74 -3.96
N GLN A 13 17.64 10.73 -4.55
CA GLN A 13 18.91 11.28 -4.04
C GLN A 13 18.73 12.62 -3.31
N GLY A 14 17.51 13.18 -3.31
CA GLY A 14 17.17 14.46 -2.70
C GLY A 14 17.56 15.70 -3.52
N ASN A 15 18.15 15.54 -4.71
CA ASN A 15 18.57 16.70 -5.52
C ASN A 15 17.37 17.60 -5.86
N ASN A 16 17.50 18.88 -5.52
CA ASN A 16 16.51 19.94 -5.77
C ASN A 16 15.11 19.71 -5.19
N VAL A 17 14.93 18.74 -4.29
CA VAL A 17 13.63 18.52 -3.63
C VAL A 17 13.27 19.71 -2.73
N SER A 18 14.22 20.26 -1.98
CA SER A 18 14.00 21.48 -1.18
C SER A 18 13.59 22.66 -2.06
N ARG A 19 14.31 22.88 -3.18
CA ARG A 19 13.98 23.94 -4.15
C ARG A 19 12.56 23.78 -4.69
N LEU A 20 12.16 22.55 -5.01
CA LEU A 20 10.78 22.28 -5.44
C LEU A 20 9.76 22.65 -4.36
N ILE A 21 10.01 22.29 -3.09
CA ILE A 21 9.14 22.63 -1.97
C ILE A 21 9.03 24.15 -1.78
N ASP A 22 10.14 24.87 -1.89
CA ASP A 22 10.17 26.33 -1.76
C ASP A 22 9.29 26.98 -2.84
N ILE A 23 9.46 26.57 -4.10
CA ILE A 23 8.65 27.07 -5.22
C ILE A 23 7.18 26.76 -4.99
N LEU A 24 6.83 25.53 -4.59
CA LEU A 24 5.44 25.17 -4.32
C LEU A 24 4.83 26.06 -3.22
N SER A 25 5.60 26.36 -2.18
CA SER A 25 5.20 27.18 -1.05
C SER A 25 5.04 28.65 -1.42
N GLU A 26 5.97 29.21 -2.21
CA GLU A 26 5.90 30.59 -2.75
C GLU A 26 4.70 30.81 -3.69
N ASN A 27 4.14 29.73 -4.24
CA ASN A 27 3.07 29.75 -5.20
C ASN A 27 1.71 29.29 -4.64
N LEU A 28 1.67 28.88 -3.38
CA LEU A 28 0.44 28.49 -2.72
C LEU A 28 -0.39 29.72 -2.35
N GLU A 29 -1.69 29.68 -2.62
CA GLU A 29 -2.59 30.74 -2.17
C GLU A 29 -2.73 30.70 -0.64
N GLU A 30 -2.87 31.89 -0.03
CA GLU A 30 -3.15 31.98 1.39
C GLU A 30 -4.53 31.37 1.70
N GLY A 31 -4.60 30.53 2.73
CA GLY A 31 -5.81 29.78 3.06
C GLY A 31 -5.77 29.14 4.43
N PHE A 32 -6.85 28.43 4.77
CA PHE A 32 -6.96 27.74 6.05
C PHE A 32 -6.10 26.47 6.08
N GLN A 33 -5.56 26.17 7.25
CA GLN A 33 -4.96 24.87 7.51
C GLN A 33 -6.07 23.80 7.62
N TYR A 34 -6.23 22.99 6.59
CA TYR A 34 -7.28 21.96 6.52
C TYR A 34 -7.01 20.73 7.40
N PHE A 35 -5.73 20.43 7.68
CA PHE A 35 -5.31 19.25 8.44
C PHE A 35 -4.39 19.63 9.61
N PRO A 36 -4.42 18.90 10.75
CA PRO A 36 -3.47 19.09 11.84
C PRO A 36 -2.00 19.03 11.38
N ALA A 37 -1.13 19.79 12.02
CA ALA A 37 0.29 19.91 11.61
C ALA A 37 1.09 18.61 11.81
N ASP A 38 0.61 17.73 12.69
CA ASP A 38 1.18 16.43 13.01
C ASP A 38 0.55 15.29 12.19
N GLN A 39 -0.48 15.56 11.39
CA GLN A 39 -1.09 14.55 10.52
C GLN A 39 -0.18 14.30 9.31
N ILE A 40 0.38 13.08 9.24
CA ILE A 40 1.26 12.67 8.13
C ILE A 40 0.46 12.28 6.88
N THR A 41 -0.71 11.66 7.07
CA THR A 41 -1.61 11.21 5.99
C THR A 41 -3.05 11.19 6.49
N ASP A 42 -4.00 11.37 5.57
CA ASP A 42 -5.45 11.23 5.77
C ASP A 42 -5.95 9.81 5.50
N HIS A 43 -5.10 8.91 5.01
CA HIS A 43 -5.48 7.52 4.76
C HIS A 43 -5.56 6.70 6.06
N PRO A 44 -6.57 5.80 6.20
CA PRO A 44 -6.65 4.88 7.32
C PRO A 44 -5.44 3.93 7.39
N GLU A 45 -5.01 3.54 8.61
CA GLU A 45 -3.91 2.58 8.81
C GLU A 45 -4.11 1.28 8.02
N ARG A 46 -5.35 0.80 7.92
CA ARG A 46 -5.68 -0.41 7.16
C ARG A 46 -5.33 -0.28 5.68
N PHE A 47 -5.52 0.90 5.10
CA PHE A 47 -5.14 1.18 3.73
C PHE A 47 -3.61 1.13 3.57
N LEU A 48 -2.87 1.79 4.46
CA LEU A 48 -1.40 1.75 4.44
C LEU A 48 -0.87 0.31 4.59
N VAL A 49 -1.48 -0.48 5.48
CA VAL A 49 -1.14 -1.90 5.64
C VAL A 49 -1.37 -2.69 4.35
N SER A 50 -2.52 -2.51 3.67
CA SER A 50 -2.75 -3.16 2.37
C SER A 50 -1.70 -2.76 1.35
N GLU A 51 -1.33 -1.47 1.30
CA GLU A 51 -0.37 -0.94 0.35
C GLU A 51 1.05 -1.44 0.62
N MET A 52 1.46 -1.57 1.88
CA MET A 52 2.76 -2.16 2.24
C MET A 52 2.86 -3.63 1.81
N ILE A 53 1.79 -4.40 1.97
CA ILE A 53 1.74 -5.78 1.48
C ILE A 53 1.77 -5.79 -0.05
N ARG A 54 0.98 -4.94 -0.70
CA ARG A 54 0.89 -4.82 -2.16
C ARG A 54 2.25 -4.46 -2.76
N GLU A 55 2.96 -3.48 -2.19
CA GLU A 55 4.31 -3.10 -2.58
C GLU A 55 5.27 -4.30 -2.58
N LYS A 56 5.19 -5.19 -1.57
CA LYS A 56 6.07 -6.37 -1.53
C LYS A 56 5.70 -7.39 -2.59
N VAL A 57 4.41 -7.53 -2.92
CA VAL A 57 4.00 -8.33 -4.08
C VAL A 57 4.61 -7.75 -5.36
N LEU A 58 4.47 -6.44 -5.58
CA LEU A 58 5.00 -5.76 -6.77
C LEU A 58 6.52 -5.91 -6.88
N HIS A 59 7.25 -5.78 -5.77
CA HIS A 59 8.70 -5.88 -5.76
C HIS A 59 9.23 -7.30 -5.97
N LEU A 60 8.49 -8.32 -5.50
CA LEU A 60 8.94 -9.72 -5.52
C LEU A 60 8.41 -10.52 -6.72
N THR A 61 7.49 -9.94 -7.49
CA THR A 61 6.88 -10.57 -8.67
C THR A 61 7.19 -9.80 -9.94
N ARG A 62 6.85 -10.38 -11.09
CA ARG A 62 7.15 -9.84 -12.43
C ARG A 62 5.98 -10.11 -13.36
N GLU A 63 6.15 -9.70 -14.62
CA GLU A 63 5.21 -9.99 -15.70
C GLU A 63 3.81 -9.44 -15.39
N GLU A 64 2.77 -10.26 -15.41
CA GLU A 64 1.40 -9.79 -15.26
C GLU A 64 0.93 -9.73 -13.80
N ILE A 65 1.67 -10.33 -12.87
CA ILE A 65 1.28 -10.40 -11.45
C ILE A 65 1.14 -9.00 -10.81
N PRO A 66 2.10 -8.06 -10.99
CA PRO A 66 1.98 -6.69 -10.46
C PRO A 66 0.71 -5.95 -10.91
N HIS A 67 0.15 -6.32 -12.06
CA HIS A 67 -1.01 -5.66 -12.67
C HIS A 67 -2.36 -6.32 -12.32
N SER A 68 -2.34 -7.45 -11.61
CA SER A 68 -3.52 -8.28 -11.35
C SER A 68 -3.65 -8.68 -9.88
N VAL A 69 -3.15 -7.83 -8.98
CA VAL A 69 -3.21 -8.02 -7.53
C VAL A 69 -3.94 -6.88 -6.83
N ALA A 70 -4.78 -7.23 -5.86
CA ALA A 70 -5.30 -6.32 -4.84
C ALA A 70 -5.04 -6.92 -3.45
N VAL A 71 -4.98 -6.08 -2.42
CA VAL A 71 -4.82 -6.54 -1.03
C VAL A 71 -5.94 -5.96 -0.19
N VAL A 72 -6.63 -6.82 0.54
CA VAL A 72 -7.72 -6.43 1.44
C VAL A 72 -7.32 -6.79 2.87
N VAL A 73 -7.42 -5.84 3.80
CA VAL A 73 -7.24 -6.11 5.23
C VAL A 73 -8.58 -6.57 5.81
N ASP A 74 -8.70 -7.89 6.00
CA ASP A 74 -9.91 -8.53 6.52
C ASP A 74 -10.16 -8.17 8.00
N SER A 75 -9.09 -8.10 8.80
CA SER A 75 -9.18 -7.69 10.21
C SER A 75 -7.87 -7.11 10.72
N MET A 76 -7.97 -6.12 11.60
CA MET A 76 -6.86 -5.56 12.35
C MET A 76 -7.36 -5.31 13.78
N LYS A 77 -6.82 -6.06 14.75
CA LYS A 77 -7.23 -6.04 16.15
C LYS A 77 -6.02 -6.22 17.05
N ARG A 78 -5.99 -5.53 18.19
CA ARG A 78 -5.00 -5.81 19.24
C ARG A 78 -5.41 -7.09 19.97
N ASP A 79 -4.45 -7.99 20.12
CA ASP A 79 -4.58 -9.25 20.83
C ASP A 79 -4.29 -8.99 22.31
N GLU A 80 -5.28 -9.26 23.18
CA GLU A 80 -5.18 -8.92 24.62
C GLU A 80 -4.16 -9.78 25.38
N GLU A 81 -3.88 -10.99 24.90
CA GLU A 81 -2.95 -11.91 25.58
C GLU A 81 -1.50 -11.63 25.21
N THR A 82 -1.25 -11.32 23.94
CA THR A 82 0.10 -11.13 23.39
C THR A 82 0.51 -9.66 23.24
N ASP A 83 -0.44 -8.74 23.42
CA ASP A 83 -0.30 -7.29 23.19
C ASP A 83 0.24 -6.95 21.78
N LYS A 84 -0.07 -7.80 20.80
CA LYS A 84 0.31 -7.60 19.40
C LYS A 84 -0.88 -7.12 18.59
N VAL A 85 -0.61 -6.34 17.55
CA VAL A 85 -1.61 -6.08 16.52
C VAL A 85 -1.69 -7.31 15.61
N HIS A 86 -2.82 -8.00 15.67
CA HIS A 86 -3.13 -9.13 14.81
C HIS A 86 -3.82 -8.62 13.54
N ILE A 87 -3.14 -8.81 12.41
CA ILE A 87 -3.59 -8.40 11.09
C ILE A 87 -3.85 -9.63 10.23
N ARG A 88 -5.04 -9.70 9.63
CA ARG A 88 -5.39 -10.66 8.59
C ARG A 88 -5.59 -9.91 7.29
N ALA A 89 -4.87 -10.32 6.25
CA ALA A 89 -4.99 -9.74 4.93
C ALA A 89 -5.12 -10.83 3.86
N THR A 90 -5.91 -10.53 2.84
CA THR A 90 -6.09 -11.39 1.68
C THR A 90 -5.50 -10.71 0.44
N ILE A 91 -4.57 -11.39 -0.21
CA ILE A 91 -4.03 -11.07 -1.53
C ILE A 91 -4.98 -11.67 -2.58
N MET A 92 -5.67 -10.81 -3.33
CA MET A 92 -6.61 -11.18 -4.38
C MET A 92 -5.90 -11.24 -5.73
N VAL A 93 -6.10 -12.32 -6.47
CA VAL A 93 -5.58 -12.50 -7.84
C VAL A 93 -6.68 -12.98 -8.78
N GLU A 94 -6.48 -12.88 -10.10
CA GLU A 94 -7.51 -13.24 -11.09
C GLU A 94 -7.52 -14.71 -11.48
N ARG A 95 -6.38 -15.40 -11.41
CA ARG A 95 -6.21 -16.77 -11.91
C ARG A 95 -5.50 -17.68 -10.91
N ASP A 96 -5.79 -18.98 -10.98
CA ASP A 96 -5.14 -20.00 -10.14
C ASP A 96 -3.63 -20.09 -10.38
N SER A 97 -3.16 -19.86 -11.62
CA SER A 97 -1.73 -19.81 -11.94
C SER A 97 -1.01 -18.72 -11.15
N GLN A 98 -1.63 -17.53 -11.05
CA GLN A 98 -1.12 -16.39 -10.30
C GLN A 98 -1.10 -16.68 -8.81
N LYS A 99 -2.15 -17.33 -8.29
CA LYS A 99 -2.19 -17.80 -6.90
C LYS A 99 -1.01 -18.73 -6.61
N GLY A 100 -0.72 -19.67 -7.51
CA GLY A 100 0.45 -20.54 -7.41
C GLY A 100 1.78 -19.77 -7.32
N ILE A 101 1.93 -18.71 -8.12
CA ILE A 101 3.13 -17.85 -8.12
C ILE A 101 3.27 -17.07 -6.79
N ILE A 102 2.19 -16.46 -6.31
CA ILE A 102 2.18 -15.72 -5.03
C ILE A 102 2.51 -16.63 -3.85
N ILE A 103 1.96 -17.86 -3.83
CA ILE A 103 2.27 -18.84 -2.79
C ILE A 103 3.74 -19.27 -2.91
N GLY A 104 4.18 -19.61 -4.12
CA GLY A 104 5.50 -20.15 -4.38
C GLY A 104 5.70 -21.57 -3.82
N LYS A 105 6.82 -22.20 -4.17
CA LYS A 105 7.13 -23.57 -3.73
C LYS A 105 7.13 -23.66 -2.19
N GLY A 106 6.24 -24.49 -1.64
CA GLY A 106 6.11 -24.68 -0.18
C GLY A 106 5.71 -23.41 0.59
N GLY A 107 5.07 -22.43 -0.07
CA GLY A 107 4.69 -21.16 0.56
C GLY A 107 5.84 -20.16 0.71
N ALA A 108 6.99 -20.41 0.10
CA ALA A 108 8.20 -19.60 0.28
C ALA A 108 8.02 -18.13 -0.17
N MET A 109 7.28 -17.89 -1.26
CA MET A 109 7.05 -16.53 -1.77
C MET A 109 6.10 -15.76 -0.85
N LEU A 110 4.97 -16.37 -0.48
CA LEU A 110 4.00 -15.77 0.43
C LEU A 110 4.62 -15.45 1.80
N LYS A 111 5.44 -16.37 2.33
CA LYS A 111 6.21 -16.14 3.56
C LYS A 111 7.16 -14.95 3.42
N LYS A 112 7.84 -14.81 2.28
CA LYS A 112 8.75 -13.70 2.02
C LYS A 112 8.01 -12.36 1.95
N ILE A 113 6.89 -12.31 1.22
CA ILE A 113 5.99 -11.15 1.14
C ILE A 113 5.55 -10.74 2.55
N GLY A 114 4.95 -11.66 3.31
CA GLY A 114 4.46 -11.38 4.65
C GLY A 114 5.57 -10.96 5.62
N THR A 115 6.76 -11.56 5.53
CA THR A 115 7.89 -11.19 6.41
C THR A 115 8.38 -9.77 6.14
N MET A 116 8.52 -9.39 4.87
CA MET A 116 8.96 -8.05 4.48
C MET A 116 7.89 -7.00 4.83
N ALA A 117 6.63 -7.27 4.50
CA ALA A 117 5.52 -6.35 4.80
C ALA A 117 5.36 -6.15 6.31
N ARG A 118 5.41 -7.23 7.11
CA ARG A 118 5.29 -7.15 8.58
C ARG A 118 6.34 -6.23 9.18
N ARG A 119 7.59 -6.27 8.72
CA ARG A 119 8.65 -5.38 9.23
C ARG A 119 8.31 -3.91 9.02
N ASP A 120 7.80 -3.57 7.84
CA ASP A 120 7.48 -2.18 7.51
C ASP A 120 6.22 -1.71 8.25
N ILE A 121 5.24 -2.60 8.43
CA ILE A 121 4.04 -2.33 9.22
C ILE A 121 4.39 -2.12 10.70
N GLU A 122 5.28 -2.94 11.28
CA GLU A 122 5.75 -2.74 12.67
C GLU A 122 6.43 -1.38 12.86
N LEU A 123 7.22 -0.94 11.87
CA LEU A 123 7.86 0.38 11.91
C LEU A 123 6.85 1.52 11.81
N MET A 124 5.84 1.37 10.95
CA MET A 124 4.81 2.39 10.75
C MET A 124 3.87 2.52 11.94
N LEU A 125 3.43 1.40 12.52
CA LEU A 125 2.54 1.40 13.69
C LEU A 125 3.29 1.67 15.00
N GLY A 126 4.61 1.44 15.05
CA GLY A 126 5.37 1.47 16.31
C GLY A 126 5.06 0.30 17.25
N ASP A 127 4.41 -0.74 16.75
CA ASP A 127 3.89 -1.88 17.52
C ASP A 127 4.38 -3.22 16.99
N LYS A 128 4.32 -4.26 17.83
CA LYS A 128 4.56 -5.64 17.38
C LYS A 128 3.35 -6.17 16.62
N VAL A 129 3.61 -6.84 15.49
CA VAL A 129 2.55 -7.30 14.59
C VAL A 129 2.62 -8.80 14.39
N PHE A 130 1.46 -9.45 14.42
CA PHE A 130 1.27 -10.79 13.89
C PHE A 130 0.46 -10.69 12.60
N LEU A 131 1.12 -10.93 11.46
CA LEU A 131 0.52 -10.78 10.13
C LEU A 131 0.21 -12.15 9.53
N GLU A 132 -1.08 -12.44 9.34
CA GLU A 132 -1.57 -13.57 8.56
C GLU A 132 -1.95 -13.12 7.15
N THR A 133 -1.39 -13.77 6.13
CA THR A 133 -1.68 -13.48 4.72
C THR A 133 -2.29 -14.69 4.03
N TRP A 134 -3.37 -14.46 3.28
CA TRP A 134 -4.04 -15.47 2.45
C TRP A 134 -3.98 -15.09 0.98
N VAL A 135 -4.16 -16.08 0.09
CA VAL A 135 -4.26 -15.83 -1.36
C VAL A 135 -5.58 -16.40 -1.88
N LYS A 136 -6.44 -15.54 -2.42
CA LYS A 136 -7.74 -15.92 -3.00
C LYS A 136 -7.81 -15.54 -4.48
N VAL A 137 -8.49 -16.39 -5.25
CA VAL A 137 -8.75 -16.14 -6.67
C VAL A 137 -10.14 -15.52 -6.78
N LYS A 138 -10.22 -14.34 -7.40
CA LYS A 138 -11.46 -13.67 -7.77
C LYS A 138 -11.41 -13.39 -9.27
N LYS A 139 -12.15 -14.16 -10.06
CA LYS A 139 -12.05 -14.07 -11.53
C LYS A 139 -12.53 -12.72 -12.06
N ASN A 140 -11.71 -12.08 -12.90
CA ASN A 140 -11.98 -10.84 -13.62
C ASN A 140 -12.49 -9.72 -12.68
N TRP A 141 -11.87 -9.57 -11.51
CA TRP A 141 -12.30 -8.59 -10.51
C TRP A 141 -12.06 -7.15 -10.99
N ARG A 142 -11.03 -6.93 -11.82
CA ARG A 142 -10.72 -5.60 -12.38
C ARG A 142 -11.81 -5.06 -13.30
N ASP A 143 -12.60 -5.95 -13.92
CA ASP A 143 -13.69 -5.57 -14.82
C ASP A 143 -15.04 -5.38 -14.08
N LYS A 144 -15.07 -5.64 -12.77
CA LYS A 144 -16.29 -5.64 -11.97
C LYS A 144 -16.29 -4.48 -11.00
N LYS A 145 -17.12 -3.47 -11.27
CA LYS A 145 -17.24 -2.26 -10.44
C LYS A 145 -17.48 -2.56 -8.95
N LEU A 146 -18.27 -3.59 -8.64
CA LEU A 146 -18.51 -4.02 -7.26
C LEU A 146 -17.22 -4.53 -6.59
N ASP A 147 -16.46 -5.36 -7.28
CA ASP A 147 -15.21 -5.91 -6.73
C ASP A 147 -14.14 -4.82 -6.59
N LEU A 148 -14.07 -3.88 -7.53
CA LEU A 148 -13.21 -2.70 -7.42
C LEU A 148 -13.55 -1.88 -6.17
N ALA A 149 -14.83 -1.58 -5.95
CA ALA A 149 -15.29 -0.85 -4.78
C ALA A 149 -14.97 -1.60 -3.48
N ASP A 150 -15.21 -2.92 -3.44
CA ASP A 150 -14.91 -3.76 -2.28
C ASP A 150 -13.40 -3.79 -1.94
N PHE A 151 -12.53 -3.54 -2.92
CA PHE A 151 -11.08 -3.50 -2.74
C PHE A 151 -10.53 -2.08 -2.51
N GLY A 152 -11.40 -1.09 -2.30
CA GLY A 152 -11.00 0.30 -2.05
C GLY A 152 -10.73 1.13 -3.32
N TYR A 153 -11.04 0.60 -4.50
CA TYR A 153 -10.99 1.35 -5.76
C TYR A 153 -12.35 1.98 -6.05
N ASN A 154 -12.71 3.00 -5.26
CA ASN A 154 -13.94 3.76 -5.43
C ASN A 154 -13.64 5.25 -5.66
N GLU A 155 -14.54 5.97 -6.34
CA GLU A 155 -14.43 7.40 -6.68
C GLU A 155 -14.36 8.35 -5.46
N LYS A 156 -14.48 7.83 -4.23
CA LYS A 156 -14.40 8.64 -3.00
C LYS A 156 -13.04 8.54 -2.33
N GLU A 157 -12.28 7.48 -2.60
CA GLU A 157 -10.92 7.26 -2.08
C GLU A 157 -9.84 7.59 -3.13
N TYR A 158 -10.23 7.85 -4.39
CA TYR A 158 -9.38 8.27 -5.51
C TYR A 158 -10.09 9.25 -6.45
#